data_AF-A0A1E5L772-F1
#
_entry.id   AF-A0A1E5L772-F1
#
_cell.length_a   1.000
_cell.length_b   1.000
_cell.length_c   1.000
_cell.angle_alpha   90.00
_cell.angle_beta   90.00
_cell.angle_gamma   90.00
#
_symmetry.space_group_name_H-M   'P 1'
#
loop_
_entity.id
_entity.type
_entity.pdbx_description
1 polymer ?
#
loop_
_entity_poly.entity_id
_entity_poly.type
_entity_poly.pdbx_seq_one_letter_code
_entity_poly.pdbx_strand_id
1 'polypeptide(L)' 'MLENIIGVEEASKLWGLSPGTIKNYCADGKIIAKKIGKTWVIDKNQVNPSQLKKDDSNAPKD' A
#
# COMPACT_ATOMS: atom_id res chain seq x y z
N MET A 1 -14.87 14.24 -1.38
CA MET A 1 -14.90 13.58 -0.06
C MET A 1 -13.92 12.39 -0.16
N LEU A 2 -12.96 12.22 0.75
CA LEU A 2 -12.02 11.09 0.72
C LEU A 2 -12.74 9.86 1.30
N GLU A 3 -13.65 9.27 0.53
CA GLU A 3 -14.58 8.26 1.05
C GLU A 3 -13.97 6.85 1.19
N ASN A 4 -12.79 6.63 0.60
CA ASN A 4 -12.21 5.29 0.47
C ASN A 4 -10.80 5.18 1.09
N ILE A 5 -10.55 5.88 2.19
CA ILE A 5 -9.30 5.74 2.97
C ILE A 5 -9.49 4.81 4.16
N ILE A 6 -8.62 3.81 4.27
CA ILE A 6 -8.57 2.84 5.36
C ILE A 6 -7.29 2.99 6.18
N GLY A 7 -7.33 2.56 7.44
CA GLY A 7 -6.14 2.49 8.29
C GLY A 7 -5.29 1.24 8.02
N VAL A 8 -4.11 1.19 8.63
CA VAL A 8 -3.19 0.05 8.54
C VAL A 8 -3.85 -1.27 8.97
N GLU A 9 -4.62 -1.26 10.06
CA GLU A 9 -5.33 -2.43 10.58
C GLU A 9 -6.36 -2.98 9.59
N GLU A 10 -7.11 -2.08 8.95
CA GLU A 10 -8.13 -2.45 7.97
C GLU A 10 -7.50 -2.94 6.67
N ALA A 11 -6.42 -2.29 6.21
CA ALA A 11 -5.63 -2.76 5.08
C ALA A 11 -4.98 -4.13 5.36
N SER A 12 -4.58 -4.38 6.61
CA SER A 12 -4.00 -5.66 7.06
C SER A 12 -5.00 -6.79 6.88
N LYS A 13 -6.26 -6.59 7.30
CA LYS A 13 -7.35 -7.55 7.09
C LYS A 13 -7.70 -7.70 5.61
N LEU A 14 -7.77 -6.59 4.86
CA LEU A 14 -8.14 -6.58 3.45
C LEU A 14 -7.12 -7.32 2.57
N TRP A 15 -5.83 -7.11 2.82
CA TRP A 15 -4.75 -7.67 2.01
C TRP A 15 -4.13 -8.94 2.60
N GLY A 16 -4.53 -9.33 3.82
CA GLY A 16 -3.96 -10.48 4.54
C GLY A 16 -2.48 -10.30 4.90
N LEU A 17 -2.04 -9.06 5.08
CA LEU A 17 -0.64 -8.71 5.36
C LEU A 17 -0.48 -8.25 6.80
N SER A 18 0.71 -8.44 7.38
CA SER A 18 0.97 -7.92 8.72
C SER A 18 0.94 -6.38 8.73
N PRO A 19 0.45 -5.74 9.82
CA PRO A 19 0.45 -4.28 9.94
C PRO A 19 1.85 -3.65 9.77
N GLY A 20 2.90 -4.38 10.18
CA GLY A 20 4.29 -3.99 9.97
C GLY A 20 4.66 -3.94 8.48
N THR A 21 4.30 -4.98 7.72
CA THR A 21 4.50 -5.01 6.26
C THR A 21 3.80 -3.84 5.58
N ILE A 22 2.55 -3.54 5.97
CA ILE A 22 1.82 -2.42 5.39
C ILE A 22 2.47 -1.07 5.73
N LYS A 23 2.93 -0.87 6.97
CA LYS A 23 3.69 0.34 7.34
C LYS A 23 4.96 0.49 6.51
N ASN A 24 5.68 -0.61 6.26
CA ASN A 24 6.85 -0.60 5.39
C ASN A 24 6.46 -0.21 3.96
N TYR A 25 5.37 -0.73 3.42
CA TYR A 25 4.88 -0.34 2.08
C TYR A 25 4.47 1.13 2.00
N CYS A 26 3.84 1.67 3.05
CA CYS A 26 3.56 3.10 3.16
C CYS A 26 4.85 3.93 3.14
N ALA A 27 5.85 3.53 3.91
CA ALA A 27 7.13 4.23 4.02
C ALA A 27 7.96 4.15 2.73
N ASP A 28 7.95 2.98 2.07
CA ASP A 28 8.64 2.72 0.80
C ASP A 28 7.93 3.36 -0.40
N GLY A 29 6.70 3.86 -0.25
CA GLY A 29 5.89 4.37 -1.37
C GLY A 29 5.36 3.29 -2.31
N LYS A 30 5.32 2.02 -1.87
CA LYS A 30 4.79 0.88 -2.66
C LYS A 30 3.27 0.90 -2.78
N ILE A 31 2.60 1.67 -1.93
CA ILE A 31 1.15 1.86 -1.94
C ILE A 31 0.81 3.34 -1.84
N ILE A 32 -0.33 3.71 -2.40
CA ILE A 32 -0.98 5.01 -2.28
C ILE A 32 -1.41 5.16 -0.81
N ALA A 33 -0.56 5.78 -0.02
CA ALA A 33 -0.79 6.08 1.37
C ALA A 33 -0.33 7.50 1.70
N LYS A 34 -0.98 8.11 2.69
CA LYS A 34 -0.63 9.42 3.20
C LYS A 34 -0.48 9.35 4.71
N LYS A 35 0.56 9.99 5.24
CA LYS A 35 0.76 10.12 6.68
C LYS A 35 0.03 11.37 7.16
N ILE A 36 -0.91 11.20 8.10
CA ILE A 36 -1.64 12.28 8.76
C ILE A 36 -1.29 12.21 10.25
N GLY A 37 -0.41 13.12 10.68
CA GLY A 37 0.16 13.09 12.03
C GLY A 37 0.95 11.80 12.29
N LYS A 38 0.43 10.96 13.19
CA LYS A 38 1.04 9.66 13.57
C LYS A 38 0.39 8.46 12.86
N THR A 39 -0.64 8.69 12.06
CA THR A 39 -1.45 7.64 11.44
C THR A 39 -1.21 7.58 9.94
N TRP A 40 -1.15 6.38 9.39
CA TRP A 40 -1.16 6.16 7.94
C TRP A 40 -2.59 5.93 7.47
N VAL A 41 -3.00 6.70 6.47
CA VAL A 41 -4.23 6.45 5.71
C VAL A 41 -3.86 5.90 4.34
N ILE A 42 -4.56 4.86 3.92
CA ILE A 42 -4.26 4.05 2.74
C ILE A 42 -5.47 4.11 1.83
N ASP A 43 -5.26 4.33 0.53
CA ASP A 43 -6.36 4.25 -0.43
C ASP A 43 -6.82 2.79 -0.57
N LYS A 44 -8.11 2.51 -0.34
CA LYS A 44 -8.67 1.15 -0.39
C LYS A 44 -8.80 0.62 -1.82
N ASN A 45 -8.92 1.50 -2.81
CA ASN A 45 -9.24 1.12 -4.18
C ASN A 45 -7.99 0.73 -4.99
N GLN A 46 -6.80 0.89 -4.41
CA GLN A 46 -5.57 0.46 -5.04
C GLN A 46 -5.40 -1.07 -5.03
N VAL A 47 -4.57 -1.57 -5.94
CA VAL A 47 -4.22 -2.98 -6.05
C VAL A 47 -3.35 -3.41 -4.87
N ASN A 48 -3.56 -4.63 -4.38
CA ASN A 48 -2.71 -5.21 -3.34
C ASN A 48 -1.26 -5.28 -3.85
N PRO A 49 -0.29 -4.60 -3.20
CA PRO A 49 1.10 -4.56 -3.63
C PRO A 49 1.75 -5.95 -3.70
N SER A 50 1.26 -6.94 -2.94
CA SER A 50 1.74 -8.32 -3.03
C SER A 50 1.39 -9.00 -4.35
N GLN A 51 0.37 -8.51 -5.06
CA GLN A 51 -0.06 -9.01 -6.37
C GLN A 51 0.63 -8.30 -7.54
N LEU A 52 1.26 -7.15 -7.31
CA LEU A 52 1.99 -6.38 -8.34
C LEU A 52 3.32 -7.02 -8.76
N LYS A 53 3.70 -8.17 -8.20
CA LYS A 53 4.84 -8.98 -8.67
C LYS A 53 4.53 -9.72 -9.98
N LYS A 54 4.13 -9.01 -11.02
CA LYS A 54 4.08 -9.49 -12.42
C LYS A 54 4.12 -8.30 -13.38
N ASP A 55 5.26 -7.62 -13.49
CA ASP A 55 5.81 -7.16 -14.78
C ASP A 55 7.26 -6.63 -14.58
N ASP A 56 8.18 -7.52 -14.19
CA ASP A 56 9.58 -7.36 -14.58
C ASP A 56 9.71 -8.04 -15.94
N SER A 57 9.20 -7.39 -16.97
CA SER A 57 9.53 -7.69 -18.36
C SER A 57 9.65 -6.37 -19.11
N ASN A 58 10.89 -5.90 -19.14
CA ASN A 58 11.44 -4.89 -20.04
C ASN A 58 11.50 -3.43 -19.52
N ALA A 59 12.40 -3.17 -18.56
CA ALA A 59 13.12 -1.91 -18.54
C ALA A 59 14.50 -2.13 -19.19
N PRO A 60 14.80 -1.52 -20.36
CA PRO A 60 16.15 -1.55 -20.92
C PRO A 60 17.11 -0.90 -19.92
N LYS A 61 18.19 -1.62 -19.60
CA LYS A 61 19.37 -1.04 -18.93
C LYS A 61 20.24 -0.44 -20.03
N ASP A 62 20.41 0.88 -20.03
CA ASP A 62 21.50 1.58 -20.72
C ASP A 62 22.85 1.28 -20.06
#